data_AF-A0A3M7CQU9-F1
#
_entry.id   AF-A0A3M7CQU9-F1
#
_cell.length_a   1.000
_cell.length_b   1.000
_cell.length_c   1.000
_cell.angle_alpha   90.00
_cell.angle_beta   90.00
_cell.angle_gamma   90.00
#
_symmetry.space_group_name_H-M   'P 1'
#
loop_
_entity.id
_entity.type
_entity.pdbx_description
1 polymer ?
#
loop_
_entity_poly.entity_id
_entity_poly.type
_entity_poly.pdbx_seq_one_letter_code
_entity_poly.pdbx_strand_id
1 'polypeptide(L)'
;MAYYAELYHDVTVEYNRRFFPDNYYGEDWRASPLEHTAYGFQFLKCTGKCEGKCTCFERQDTITQPLVIASDGGLRDWRTWRIEVPVAGMGVFVGSGSQYNVSEILSLDDYSEPNSSLVEIEATNRAVETAMRIKDDGCLPEVRVIILKTDSLRDLVKPMCNNLSDWKKNGYLSPDGEPASPYRDLYYRLEESIIALYVKHGVKTLFHWMPREHNAEADALVHLAMDNYMFGTVSGGQSTTTSFVSPGDQSNDDDDGGVTGQEDLHFLAPRDGMRFLLDY
;
A
#
# COMPACT_ATOMS: atom_id res chain seq x y z
N MET A 1 31.66 -2.15 16.82
CA MET A 1 31.95 -0.90 16.08
C MET A 1 32.14 -1.18 14.59
N ALA A 2 33.13 -1.98 14.17
CA ALA A 2 33.35 -2.31 12.74
C ALA A 2 32.19 -3.09 12.08
N TYR A 3 31.66 -4.14 12.72
CA TYR A 3 30.53 -4.93 12.20
C TYR A 3 29.25 -4.11 11.94
N TYR A 4 28.92 -3.17 12.84
CA TYR A 4 27.78 -2.27 12.66
C TYR A 4 28.01 -1.24 11.56
N ALA A 5 29.25 -0.79 11.35
CA ALA A 5 29.60 0.13 10.26
C ALA A 5 29.58 -0.56 8.89
N GLU A 6 30.01 -1.83 8.81
CA GLU A 6 29.90 -2.66 7.60
C GLU A 6 28.44 -3.00 7.27
N LEU A 7 27.62 -3.38 8.26
CA LEU A 7 26.18 -3.54 8.05
C LEU A 7 25.49 -2.24 7.64
N TYR A 8 25.88 -1.10 8.26
CA TYR A 8 25.36 0.21 7.84
C TYR A 8 25.72 0.48 6.39
N HIS A 9 26.96 0.21 5.97
CA HIS A 9 27.42 0.42 4.60
C HIS A 9 26.63 -0.40 3.58
N ASP A 10 26.41 -1.69 3.83
CA ASP A 10 25.64 -2.60 2.97
C ASP A 10 24.19 -2.15 2.77
N VAL A 11 23.55 -1.57 3.80
CA VAL A 11 22.14 -1.14 3.75
C VAL A 11 21.96 0.28 3.22
N THR A 12 22.97 1.11 3.44
CA THR A 12 22.89 2.55 3.12
C THR A 12 23.46 2.92 1.76
N VAL A 13 24.26 2.05 1.12
CA VAL A 13 25.03 2.41 -0.08
C VAL A 13 24.80 1.48 -1.28
N GLU A 14 24.60 0.16 -1.13
CA GLU A 14 24.89 -0.74 -2.26
C GLU A 14 23.71 -1.44 -2.97
N TYR A 15 22.49 -1.46 -2.44
CA TYR A 15 21.41 -2.16 -3.16
C TYR A 15 20.29 -1.23 -3.63
N ASN A 16 19.98 -1.34 -4.92
CA ASN A 16 18.83 -0.69 -5.53
C ASN A 16 17.55 -1.18 -4.82
N ARG A 17 16.88 -0.28 -4.11
CA ARG A 17 15.66 -0.59 -3.36
C ARG A 17 14.44 -0.74 -4.26
N ARG A 18 14.56 -0.59 -5.58
CA ARG A 18 13.44 -0.77 -6.50
C ARG A 18 13.25 -2.24 -6.86
N PHE A 19 12.02 -2.73 -6.70
CA PHE A 19 11.60 -4.00 -7.24
C PHE A 19 11.22 -3.85 -8.72
N PHE A 20 11.81 -4.68 -9.57
CA PHE A 20 11.53 -4.77 -11.00
C PHE A 20 10.94 -6.14 -11.31
N PRO A 21 9.60 -6.29 -11.37
CA PRO A 21 8.97 -7.57 -11.62
C PRO A 21 9.42 -8.22 -12.94
N ASP A 22 9.72 -7.42 -13.98
CA ASP A 22 10.19 -7.90 -15.28
C ASP A 22 11.43 -8.81 -15.16
N ASN A 23 12.33 -8.53 -14.20
CA ASN A 23 13.54 -9.33 -13.96
C ASN A 23 13.23 -10.74 -13.44
N TYR A 24 12.05 -10.95 -12.88
CA TYR A 24 11.65 -12.19 -12.21
C TYR A 24 10.57 -12.94 -12.98
N TYR A 25 9.61 -12.22 -13.54
CA TYR A 25 8.40 -12.76 -14.15
C TYR A 25 8.34 -12.57 -15.68
N GLY A 26 9.32 -11.88 -16.28
CA GLY A 26 9.27 -11.48 -17.69
C GLY A 26 8.27 -10.35 -17.95
N GLU A 27 8.14 -9.91 -19.20
CA GLU A 27 7.36 -8.71 -19.58
C GLU A 27 5.83 -8.86 -19.37
N ASP A 28 5.34 -10.10 -19.34
CA ASP A 28 3.91 -10.44 -19.23
C ASP A 28 3.37 -10.47 -17.79
N TRP A 29 4.18 -10.08 -16.81
CA TRP A 29 3.79 -10.13 -15.40
C TRP A 29 2.52 -9.34 -15.08
N ARG A 30 2.21 -8.32 -15.87
CA ARG A 30 1.00 -7.50 -15.74
C ARG A 30 -0.29 -8.27 -16.09
N ALA A 31 -0.19 -9.39 -16.79
CA ALA A 31 -1.33 -10.21 -17.19
C ALA A 31 -1.75 -11.25 -16.12
N SER A 32 -1.02 -11.37 -14.99
CA SER A 32 -1.31 -12.35 -13.95
C SER A 32 -1.09 -11.79 -12.55
N PRO A 33 -1.88 -12.19 -11.54
CA PRO A 33 -1.63 -11.77 -10.17
C PRO A 33 -0.26 -12.26 -9.71
N LEU A 34 0.63 -11.34 -9.35
CA LEU A 34 1.97 -11.64 -8.80
C LEU A 34 1.90 -12.16 -7.37
N GLU A 35 0.82 -11.87 -6.67
CA GLU A 35 0.63 -12.12 -5.25
C GLU A 35 -0.22 -13.38 -5.02
N HIS A 36 0.03 -14.04 -3.90
CA HIS A 36 -0.85 -15.09 -3.38
C HIS A 36 -0.85 -15.04 -1.86
N THR A 37 -1.92 -15.57 -1.27
CA THR A 37 -2.13 -15.53 0.18
C THR A 37 -1.78 -16.87 0.83
N ALA A 38 -1.00 -16.83 1.91
CA ALA A 38 -0.73 -17.99 2.76
C ALA A 38 -0.55 -17.53 4.21
N TYR A 39 -0.99 -18.35 5.18
CA TYR A 39 -0.81 -18.06 6.61
C TYR A 39 -1.38 -16.70 7.08
N GLY A 40 -2.38 -16.15 6.36
CA GLY A 40 -2.91 -14.80 6.64
C GLY A 40 -2.03 -13.65 6.13
N PHE A 41 -1.05 -13.93 5.26
CA PHE A 41 -0.16 -12.94 4.67
C PHE A 41 -0.12 -13.05 3.14
N GLN A 42 0.25 -11.99 2.46
CA GLN A 42 0.48 -11.94 1.02
C GLN A 42 1.96 -12.13 0.71
N PHE A 43 2.25 -13.00 -0.24
CA PHE A 43 3.60 -13.27 -0.72
C PHE A 43 3.67 -13.15 -2.23
N LEU A 44 4.85 -12.81 -2.74
CA LEU A 44 5.13 -12.95 -4.15
C LEU A 44 5.10 -14.42 -4.56
N LYS A 45 4.42 -14.73 -5.68
CA LYS A 45 4.39 -16.07 -6.26
C LYS A 45 5.78 -16.47 -6.73
N CYS A 46 6.12 -17.75 -6.60
CA CYS A 46 7.31 -18.29 -7.24
C CYS A 46 7.20 -18.17 -8.76
N THR A 47 8.22 -17.62 -9.42
CA THR A 47 8.28 -17.37 -10.87
C THR A 47 8.61 -18.61 -11.68
N GLY A 48 8.45 -19.78 -11.06
CA GLY A 48 8.93 -21.07 -11.48
C GLY A 48 9.34 -21.23 -12.94
N LYS A 49 10.60 -21.62 -13.16
CA LYS A 49 10.96 -22.54 -14.26
C LYS A 49 10.30 -23.94 -14.08
N CYS A 50 9.24 -24.06 -13.30
CA CYS A 50 8.71 -25.33 -12.79
C CYS A 50 7.22 -25.55 -13.09
N GLU A 51 6.64 -24.82 -14.05
CA GLU A 51 5.36 -25.16 -14.73
C GLU A 51 4.21 -25.58 -13.78
N GLY A 52 4.11 -24.94 -12.62
CA GLY A 52 3.05 -25.24 -11.64
C GLY A 52 3.21 -26.54 -10.83
N LYS A 53 4.38 -27.20 -10.86
CA LYS A 53 4.70 -28.42 -10.09
C LYS A 53 5.97 -28.29 -9.24
N CYS A 54 6.20 -27.16 -8.56
CA CYS A 54 7.47 -26.92 -7.88
C CYS A 54 7.76 -27.89 -6.72
N THR A 55 8.89 -28.60 -6.82
CA THR A 55 9.68 -29.23 -5.74
C THR A 55 11.01 -28.50 -5.50
N CYS A 56 11.17 -27.30 -6.07
CA CYS A 56 12.35 -26.42 -5.99
C CYS A 56 12.64 -25.92 -4.55
N PHE A 57 11.77 -26.29 -3.62
CA PHE A 57 11.96 -26.27 -2.17
C PHE A 57 11.23 -27.52 -1.67
N GLU A 58 11.93 -28.50 -1.08
CA GLU A 58 11.31 -29.73 -0.55
C GLU A 58 10.43 -29.49 0.70
N ARG A 59 9.99 -28.25 0.92
CA ARG A 59 8.81 -27.90 1.70
C ARG A 59 8.08 -26.73 1.05
N GLN A 60 6.77 -26.78 1.14
CA GLN A 60 5.83 -25.68 0.89
C GLN A 60 6.05 -24.52 1.89
N ASP A 61 7.25 -23.96 1.99
CA ASP A 61 7.58 -22.91 2.96
C ASP A 61 7.40 -21.53 2.31
N THR A 62 6.13 -21.16 2.07
CA THR A 62 5.72 -19.80 1.63
C THR A 62 6.34 -18.70 2.50
N ILE A 63 6.69 -19.04 3.75
CA ILE A 63 7.39 -18.21 4.72
C ILE A 63 8.81 -17.78 4.32
N THR A 64 9.37 -18.29 3.21
CA THR A 64 10.68 -17.86 2.68
C THR A 64 10.56 -16.87 1.52
N GLN A 65 9.37 -16.75 0.94
CA GLN A 65 9.12 -15.83 -0.17
C GLN A 65 9.06 -14.39 0.32
N PRO A 66 9.30 -13.41 -0.57
CA PRO A 66 9.13 -12.01 -0.20
C PRO A 66 7.70 -11.76 0.28
N LEU A 67 7.58 -11.24 1.50
CA LEU A 67 6.32 -10.77 2.04
C LEU A 67 5.93 -9.49 1.31
N VAL A 68 4.70 -9.41 0.83
CA VAL A 68 4.16 -8.20 0.20
C VAL A 68 3.36 -7.45 1.25
N ILE A 69 3.66 -6.17 1.40
CA ILE A 69 2.94 -5.26 2.27
C ILE A 69 2.50 -4.08 1.41
N ALA A 70 1.19 -3.92 1.28
CA ALA A 70 0.59 -2.79 0.60
C ALA A 70 0.35 -1.64 1.60
N SER A 71 0.64 -0.41 1.19
CA SER A 71 0.37 0.78 1.98
C SER A 71 -0.31 1.86 1.14
N ASP A 72 -1.22 2.59 1.76
CA ASP A 72 -1.89 3.77 1.17
C ASP A 72 -2.14 4.83 2.24
N GLY A 73 -2.10 6.09 1.84
CA GLY A 73 -2.40 7.24 2.67
C GLY A 73 -3.52 8.08 2.07
N GLY A 74 -4.53 8.42 2.86
CA GLY A 74 -5.66 9.24 2.43
C GLY A 74 -5.74 10.56 3.18
N LEU A 75 -6.14 11.60 2.46
CA LEU A 75 -6.48 12.90 3.03
C LEU A 75 -7.83 13.36 2.48
N ARG A 76 -8.77 13.64 3.37
CA ARG A 76 -10.02 14.35 3.09
C ARG A 76 -9.85 15.78 3.59
N ASP A 77 -10.05 16.75 2.71
CA ASP A 77 -9.89 18.16 3.03
C ASP A 77 -11.00 19.01 2.39
N TRP A 78 -10.94 20.33 2.57
CA TRP A 78 -11.92 21.23 1.96
C TRP A 78 -11.94 21.16 0.42
N ARG A 79 -10.80 20.85 -0.22
CA ARG A 79 -10.66 20.83 -1.68
C ARG A 79 -11.46 19.69 -2.29
N THR A 80 -11.41 18.54 -1.63
CA THR A 80 -11.96 17.27 -2.10
C THR A 80 -13.31 16.92 -1.46
N TRP A 81 -13.48 17.23 -0.17
CA TRP A 81 -14.64 16.81 0.64
C TRP A 81 -15.43 17.97 1.25
N ARG A 82 -15.00 19.22 1.04
CA ARG A 82 -15.68 20.43 1.58
C ARG A 82 -15.84 20.41 3.11
N ILE A 83 -14.92 19.76 3.83
CA ILE A 83 -14.86 19.74 5.29
C ILE A 83 -13.90 20.81 5.83
N GLU A 84 -14.22 21.40 6.98
CA GLU A 84 -13.42 22.47 7.60
C GLU A 84 -12.12 21.94 8.22
N VAL A 85 -12.21 20.79 8.90
CA VAL A 85 -11.06 20.14 9.53
C VAL A 85 -10.63 18.96 8.66
N PRO A 86 -9.40 18.95 8.13
CA PRO A 86 -8.92 17.84 7.33
C PRO A 86 -8.85 16.56 8.16
N VAL A 87 -9.14 15.43 7.53
CA VAL A 87 -9.06 14.10 8.13
C VAL A 87 -8.10 13.27 7.29
N ALA A 88 -7.09 12.69 7.93
CA ALA A 88 -6.15 11.79 7.29
C ALA A 88 -6.25 10.38 7.86
N GLY A 89 -6.08 9.40 7.00
CA GLY A 89 -6.05 7.98 7.36
C GLY A 89 -4.89 7.27 6.69
N MET A 90 -4.47 6.17 7.30
CA MET A 90 -3.47 5.26 6.74
C MET A 90 -3.99 3.83 6.72
N GLY A 91 -3.61 3.11 5.68
CA GLY A 91 -3.91 1.71 5.48
C GLY A 91 -2.64 0.92 5.26
N VAL A 92 -2.45 -0.16 6.01
CA VAL A 92 -1.41 -1.16 5.75
C VAL A 92 -2.07 -2.52 5.62
N PHE A 93 -1.94 -3.13 4.45
CA PHE A 93 -2.48 -4.46 4.19
C PHE A 93 -1.33 -5.45 4.02
N VAL A 94 -1.32 -6.48 4.86
CA VAL A 94 -0.36 -7.58 4.75
C VAL A 94 -1.02 -8.89 4.33
N GLY A 95 -2.35 -8.98 4.39
CA GLY A 95 -3.10 -10.16 4.01
C GLY A 95 -4.52 -10.19 4.55
N SER A 96 -5.41 -10.91 3.87
CA SER A 96 -6.82 -10.98 4.27
C SER A 96 -6.98 -11.62 5.65
N GLY A 97 -7.72 -10.94 6.54
CA GLY A 97 -7.94 -11.38 7.92
C GLY A 97 -6.72 -11.28 8.84
N SER A 98 -5.61 -10.69 8.39
CA SER A 98 -4.42 -10.54 9.23
C SER A 98 -4.65 -9.56 10.37
N GLN A 99 -4.28 -9.96 11.58
CA GLN A 99 -4.23 -9.06 12.76
C GLN A 99 -3.17 -7.94 12.62
N TYR A 100 -2.32 -8.03 11.60
CA TYR A 100 -1.30 -7.04 11.28
C TYR A 100 -1.76 -5.99 10.26
N ASN A 101 -2.98 -6.13 9.72
CA ASN A 101 -3.55 -5.04 8.92
C ASN A 101 -3.77 -3.81 9.81
N VAL A 102 -3.52 -2.63 9.24
CA VAL A 102 -3.66 -1.34 9.91
C VAL A 102 -4.71 -0.51 9.21
N SER A 103 -5.64 0.03 9.99
CA SER A 103 -6.64 1.01 9.57
C SER A 103 -6.72 2.03 10.70
N GLU A 104 -5.97 3.13 10.55
CA GLU A 104 -5.73 4.10 11.62
C GLU A 104 -5.91 5.53 11.10
N ILE A 105 -6.39 6.42 11.97
CA ILE A 105 -6.36 7.87 11.72
C ILE A 105 -4.95 8.39 11.96
N LEU A 106 -4.46 9.18 11.00
CA LEU A 106 -3.22 9.91 11.18
C LEU A 106 -3.52 11.23 11.89
N SER A 107 -2.88 11.46 13.03
CA SER A 107 -2.94 12.77 13.70
C SER A 107 -2.25 13.82 12.83
N LEU A 108 -2.92 14.96 12.64
CA LEU A 108 -2.42 16.09 11.86
C LEU A 108 -1.88 17.23 12.73
N ASP A 109 -1.89 17.07 14.06
CA ASP A 109 -1.55 18.15 15.01
C ASP A 109 -0.09 18.62 14.89
N ASP A 110 0.81 17.73 14.48
CA ASP A 110 2.23 18.03 14.29
C ASP A 110 2.53 18.64 12.91
N TYR A 111 1.52 18.83 12.06
CA TYR A 111 1.68 19.23 10.67
C TYR A 111 0.96 20.54 10.35
N SER A 112 1.74 21.57 10.03
CA SER A 112 1.20 22.87 9.65
C SER A 112 0.38 22.85 8.35
N GLU A 113 0.76 21.99 7.40
CA GLU A 113 0.13 21.87 6.08
C GLU A 113 0.02 20.40 5.63
N PRO A 114 -1.00 19.66 6.10
CA PRO A 114 -1.20 18.27 5.71
C PRO A 114 -1.57 18.15 4.22
N ASN A 115 -1.02 17.15 3.55
CA ASN A 115 -1.24 16.88 2.14
C ASN A 115 -1.08 15.38 1.81
N SER A 116 -1.41 15.00 0.57
CA SER A 116 -1.36 13.60 0.12
C SER A 116 0.06 13.00 0.23
N SER A 117 1.11 13.74 -0.14
CA SER A 117 2.49 13.23 -0.09
C SER A 117 2.89 12.84 1.33
N LEU A 118 2.50 13.65 2.32
CA LEU A 118 2.77 13.40 3.72
C LEU A 118 2.11 12.10 4.21
N VAL A 119 0.81 11.93 3.95
CA VAL A 119 0.05 10.78 4.44
C VAL A 119 0.56 9.47 3.82
N GLU A 120 1.02 9.51 2.58
CA GLU A 120 1.62 8.38 1.88
C GLU A 120 2.96 7.96 2.52
N ILE A 121 3.79 8.93 2.90
CA ILE A 121 5.09 8.64 3.55
C ILE A 121 4.87 8.09 4.95
N GLU A 122 3.88 8.62 5.68
CA GLU A 122 3.48 8.10 6.99
C GLU A 122 2.94 6.68 6.91
N ALA A 123 2.03 6.39 5.96
CA ALA A 123 1.52 5.04 5.74
C ALA A 123 2.64 4.04 5.44
N THR A 124 3.66 4.48 4.69
CA THR A 124 4.84 3.64 4.40
C THR A 124 5.73 3.44 5.63
N ASN A 125 5.94 4.45 6.49
CA ASN A 125 6.60 4.28 7.78
C ASN A 125 5.87 3.22 8.62
N ARG A 126 4.54 3.33 8.69
CA ARG A 126 3.68 2.36 9.39
C ARG A 126 3.80 0.96 8.82
N ALA A 127 3.98 0.81 7.51
CA ALA A 127 4.21 -0.48 6.88
C ALA A 127 5.54 -1.13 7.31
N VAL A 128 6.61 -0.34 7.46
CA VAL A 128 7.91 -0.84 7.98
C VAL A 128 7.82 -1.20 9.46
N GLU A 129 7.12 -0.40 10.26
CA GLU A 129 6.82 -0.74 11.66
C GLU A 129 6.01 -2.02 11.78
N THR A 130 5.04 -2.22 10.88
CA THR A 130 4.22 -3.43 10.82
C THR A 130 5.09 -4.65 10.49
N ALA A 131 6.02 -4.52 9.53
CA ALA A 131 7.00 -5.57 9.24
C ALA A 131 7.89 -5.87 10.46
N MET A 132 8.37 -4.83 11.17
CA MET A 132 9.13 -4.98 12.41
C MET A 132 8.32 -5.77 13.46
N ARG A 133 7.04 -5.41 13.67
CA ARG A 133 6.15 -6.08 14.62
C ARG A 133 5.96 -7.56 14.27
N ILE A 134 5.69 -7.87 13.00
CA ILE A 134 5.57 -9.25 12.51
C ILE A 134 6.82 -10.06 12.88
N LYS A 135 8.02 -9.50 12.66
CA LYS A 135 9.28 -10.19 12.99
C LYS A 135 9.53 -10.30 14.49
N ASP A 136 9.22 -9.26 15.26
CA ASP A 136 9.36 -9.23 16.72
C ASP A 136 8.45 -10.27 17.40
N ASP A 137 7.25 -10.48 16.87
CA ASP A 137 6.31 -11.51 17.33
C ASP A 137 6.72 -12.93 16.89
N GLY A 138 7.89 -13.08 16.25
CA GLY A 138 8.41 -14.36 15.78
C GLY A 138 7.66 -14.93 14.56
N CYS A 139 6.80 -14.14 13.93
CA CYS A 139 6.08 -14.56 12.73
C CYS A 139 7.01 -14.52 11.51
N LEU A 140 6.84 -15.51 10.63
CA LEU A 140 7.57 -15.58 9.36
C LEU A 140 9.11 -15.44 9.54
N PRO A 141 9.76 -16.22 10.43
CA PRO A 141 11.16 -16.03 10.78
C PRO A 141 12.11 -16.14 9.58
N GLU A 142 11.70 -16.89 8.56
CA GLU A 142 12.46 -17.14 7.34
C GLU A 142 12.33 -16.05 6.26
N VAL A 143 11.38 -15.12 6.37
CA VAL A 143 11.28 -14.01 5.42
C VAL A 143 12.51 -13.12 5.60
N ARG A 144 13.27 -12.94 4.51
CA ARG A 144 14.45 -12.06 4.41
C ARG A 144 14.24 -10.85 3.50
N VAL A 145 13.10 -10.77 2.82
CA VAL A 145 12.78 -9.66 1.90
C VAL A 145 11.33 -9.27 2.10
N ILE A 146 11.05 -7.97 2.19
CA ILE A 146 9.71 -7.42 2.07
C ILE A 146 9.61 -6.57 0.79
N ILE A 147 8.46 -6.61 0.15
CA ILE A 147 8.07 -5.73 -0.94
C ILE A 147 7.03 -4.77 -0.40
N LEU A 148 7.40 -3.50 -0.25
CA LEU A 148 6.47 -2.41 0.03
C LEU A 148 5.83 -1.96 -1.29
N LYS A 149 4.54 -2.18 -1.40
CA LYS A 149 3.73 -1.84 -2.57
C LYS A 149 2.90 -0.60 -2.27
N THR A 150 2.89 0.34 -3.20
CA THR A 150 2.15 1.61 -3.11
C THR A 150 1.85 2.14 -4.52
N ASP A 151 0.80 2.93 -4.66
CA ASP A 151 0.48 3.70 -5.87
C ASP A 151 1.17 5.07 -5.95
N SER A 152 1.92 5.46 -4.91
CA SER A 152 2.65 6.72 -4.85
C SER A 152 4.04 6.65 -5.53
N LEU A 153 4.06 6.77 -6.86
CA LEU A 153 5.32 6.78 -7.62
C LEU A 153 6.18 8.01 -7.31
N ARG A 154 5.55 9.20 -7.27
CA ARG A 154 6.26 10.49 -7.21
C ARG A 154 6.71 10.83 -5.80
N ASP A 155 5.91 10.50 -4.80
CA ASP A 155 6.19 10.85 -3.41
C ASP A 155 6.89 9.72 -2.65
N LEU A 156 6.76 8.46 -3.05
CA LEU A 156 7.42 7.36 -2.32
C LEU A 156 8.49 6.67 -3.15
N VAL A 157 8.09 6.01 -4.22
CA VAL A 157 8.99 5.06 -4.92
C VAL A 157 10.16 5.77 -5.57
N LYS A 158 9.95 6.90 -6.26
CA LYS A 158 11.04 7.70 -6.85
C LYS A 158 11.98 8.25 -5.78
N PRO A 159 11.51 8.99 -4.74
CA PRO A 159 12.37 9.48 -3.68
C PRO A 159 13.22 8.38 -3.03
N MET A 160 12.60 7.28 -2.62
CA MET A 160 13.26 6.20 -1.89
C MET A 160 14.23 5.36 -2.73
N CYS A 161 14.00 5.27 -4.05
CA CYS A 161 14.85 4.46 -4.94
C CYS A 161 15.91 5.27 -5.69
N ASN A 162 15.63 6.54 -6.01
CA ASN A 162 16.47 7.32 -6.92
C ASN A 162 17.11 8.53 -6.22
N ASN A 163 16.36 9.27 -5.39
CA ASN A 163 16.81 10.56 -4.89
C ASN A 163 17.57 10.45 -3.57
N LEU A 164 17.18 9.51 -2.71
CA LEU A 164 17.68 9.41 -1.34
C LEU A 164 19.21 9.29 -1.27
N SER A 165 19.83 8.54 -2.18
CA SER A 165 21.29 8.41 -2.22
C SER A 165 21.99 9.75 -2.46
N ASP A 166 21.45 10.59 -3.33
CA ASP A 166 22.05 11.88 -3.64
C ASP A 166 21.74 12.92 -2.57
N TRP A 167 20.53 12.88 -1.99
CA TRP A 167 20.19 13.67 -0.83
C TRP A 167 21.17 13.41 0.32
N LYS A 168 21.47 12.15 0.63
CA LYS A 168 22.43 11.79 1.70
C LYS A 168 23.82 12.36 1.47
N LYS A 169 24.34 12.28 0.24
CA LYS A 169 25.68 12.82 -0.09
C LYS A 169 25.77 14.32 0.19
N ASN A 170 24.66 15.04 0.04
CA ASN A 170 24.57 16.48 0.23
C ASN A 170 23.94 16.87 1.58
N GLY A 171 23.89 15.96 2.57
CA GLY A 171 23.33 16.25 3.89
C GLY A 171 21.82 16.54 3.89
N TYR A 172 21.11 15.98 2.91
CA TYR A 172 19.70 16.23 2.59
C TYR A 172 19.37 17.68 2.25
N LEU A 173 20.33 18.39 1.64
CA LEU A 173 20.16 19.76 1.16
C LEU A 173 20.18 19.83 -0.37
N SER A 174 19.45 20.80 -0.91
CA SER A 174 19.53 21.23 -2.30
C SER A 174 20.81 22.06 -2.54
N PRO A 175 21.17 22.33 -3.80
CA PRO A 175 22.30 23.21 -4.12
C PRO A 175 22.19 24.62 -3.51
N ASP A 176 20.97 25.09 -3.25
CA ASP A 176 20.70 26.41 -2.66
C ASP A 176 20.76 26.39 -1.12
N GLY A 177 21.04 25.23 -0.50
CA GLY A 177 21.13 25.06 0.95
C GLY A 177 19.80 24.79 1.65
N GLU A 178 18.69 24.78 0.91
CA GLU A 178 17.36 24.43 1.42
C GLU A 178 17.20 22.91 1.57
N PRO A 179 16.24 22.40 2.37
CA PRO A 179 15.95 20.97 2.43
C PRO A 179 15.67 20.39 1.02
N ALA A 180 16.28 19.25 0.72
CA ALA A 180 16.11 18.59 -0.59
C ALA A 180 14.67 18.10 -0.85
N SER A 181 13.86 18.03 0.21
CA SER A 181 12.42 17.81 0.18
C SER A 181 11.78 18.51 1.38
N PRO A 182 10.56 19.06 1.26
CA PRO A 182 9.78 19.52 2.41
C PRO A 182 9.49 18.40 3.43
N TYR A 183 9.55 17.13 3.01
CA TYR A 183 9.35 15.95 3.86
C TYR A 183 10.65 15.25 4.24
N ARG A 184 11.78 15.97 4.27
CA ARG A 184 13.11 15.42 4.58
C ARG A 184 13.09 14.50 5.80
N ASP A 185 12.51 14.98 6.90
CA ASP A 185 12.55 14.28 8.18
C ASP A 185 11.71 12.99 8.15
N LEU A 186 10.63 12.96 7.37
CA LEU A 186 9.83 11.74 7.14
C LEU A 186 10.58 10.69 6.33
N TYR A 187 11.32 11.10 5.29
CA TYR A 187 12.17 10.18 4.54
C TYR A 187 13.35 9.68 5.37
N TYR A 188 13.94 10.55 6.20
CA TYR A 188 14.99 10.16 7.12
C TYR A 188 14.49 9.10 8.10
N ARG A 189 13.33 9.31 8.73
CA ARG A 189 12.72 8.32 9.63
C ARG A 189 12.37 7.01 8.92
N LEU A 190 11.87 7.08 7.69
CA LEU A 190 11.58 5.88 6.89
C LEU A 190 12.86 5.09 6.60
N GLU A 191 13.94 5.78 6.24
CA GLU A 191 15.23 5.15 6.02
C GLU A 191 15.80 4.50 7.28
N GLU A 192 15.79 5.21 8.40
CA GLU A 192 16.24 4.68 9.69
C GLU A 192 15.42 3.45 10.10
N SER A 193 14.11 3.45 9.85
CA SER A 193 13.23 2.30 10.12
C SER A 193 13.58 1.09 9.24
N ILE A 194 13.91 1.31 7.96
CA ILE A 194 14.37 0.25 7.05
C ILE A 194 15.73 -0.30 7.50
N ILE A 195 16.65 0.57 7.91
CA ILE A 195 17.96 0.16 8.43
C ILE A 195 17.79 -0.65 9.72
N ALA A 196 16.94 -0.20 10.63
CA ALA A 196 16.64 -0.92 11.86
C ALA A 196 16.07 -2.32 11.59
N LEU A 197 15.12 -2.43 10.64
CA LEU A 197 14.54 -3.71 10.23
C LEU A 197 15.62 -4.67 9.70
N TYR A 198 16.54 -4.18 8.87
CA TYR A 198 17.65 -4.99 8.37
C TYR A 198 18.63 -5.38 9.47
N VAL A 199 19.10 -4.42 10.29
CA VAL A 199 20.08 -4.67 11.34
C VAL A 199 19.56 -5.66 12.39
N LYS A 200 18.27 -5.55 12.75
CA LYS A 200 17.66 -6.41 13.76
C LYS A 200 17.30 -7.80 13.23
N HIS A 201 16.76 -7.88 12.01
CA HIS A 201 16.12 -9.11 11.50
C HIS A 201 16.72 -9.68 10.21
N GLY A 202 17.71 -8.99 9.62
CA GLY A 202 18.29 -9.37 8.33
C GLY A 202 17.30 -9.27 7.16
N VAL A 203 16.30 -8.38 7.27
CA VAL A 203 15.22 -8.23 6.29
C VAL A 203 15.52 -7.04 5.37
N LYS A 204 15.61 -7.29 4.07
CA LYS A 204 15.74 -6.25 3.04
C LYS A 204 14.38 -5.69 2.66
N THR A 205 14.32 -4.38 2.46
CA THR A 205 13.11 -3.70 1.97
C THR A 205 13.29 -3.29 0.51
N LEU A 206 12.32 -3.66 -0.33
CA LEU A 206 12.20 -3.21 -1.71
C LEU A 206 10.87 -2.48 -1.93
N PHE A 207 10.86 -1.51 -2.83
CA PHE A 207 9.69 -0.71 -3.20
C PHE A 207 9.17 -1.11 -4.56
N HIS A 208 7.85 -1.30 -4.65
CA HIS A 208 7.15 -1.58 -5.87
C HIS A 208 6.04 -0.56 -6.09
N TRP A 209 6.16 0.21 -7.18
CA TRP A 209 5.05 1.02 -7.63
C TRP A 209 4.04 0.16 -8.40
N MET A 210 2.76 0.31 -8.08
CA MET A 210 1.65 -0.26 -8.86
C MET A 210 0.56 0.78 -9.12
N PRO A 211 -0.23 0.64 -10.18
CA PRO A 211 -1.46 1.41 -10.34
C PRO A 211 -2.41 1.25 -9.14
N ARG A 212 -3.23 2.28 -8.86
CA ARG A 212 -4.13 2.34 -7.69
C ARG A 212 -5.11 1.17 -7.63
N GLU A 213 -5.60 0.70 -8.79
CA GLU A 213 -6.50 -0.45 -8.90
C GLU A 213 -5.89 -1.75 -8.37
N HIS A 214 -4.57 -1.82 -8.26
CA HIS A 214 -3.86 -2.94 -7.68
C HIS A 214 -3.52 -2.72 -6.21
N ASN A 215 -3.79 -1.56 -5.61
CA ASN A 215 -3.55 -1.23 -4.20
C ASN A 215 -4.86 -1.12 -3.39
N ALA A 216 -5.95 -1.72 -3.90
CA ALA A 216 -7.31 -1.48 -3.42
C ALA A 216 -7.54 -1.89 -1.95
N GLU A 217 -6.84 -2.90 -1.45
CA GLU A 217 -6.99 -3.36 -0.07
C GLU A 217 -6.42 -2.36 0.94
N ALA A 218 -5.30 -1.71 0.64
CA ALA A 218 -4.74 -0.66 1.49
C ALA A 218 -5.63 0.60 1.45
N ASP A 219 -6.10 0.99 0.26
CA ASP A 219 -7.08 2.08 0.07
C ASP A 219 -8.38 1.82 0.86
N ALA A 220 -8.88 0.59 0.85
CA ALA A 220 -10.06 0.23 1.62
C ALA A 220 -9.85 0.40 3.14
N LEU A 221 -8.66 0.09 3.65
CA LEU A 221 -8.33 0.29 5.07
C LEU A 221 -8.22 1.79 5.41
N VAL A 222 -7.73 2.62 4.50
CA VAL A 222 -7.71 4.09 4.64
C VAL A 222 -9.14 4.62 4.74
N HIS A 223 -10.02 4.22 3.82
CA HIS A 223 -11.41 4.63 3.82
C HIS A 223 -12.15 4.17 5.07
N LEU A 224 -11.93 2.92 5.51
CA LEU A 224 -12.49 2.40 6.75
C LEU A 224 -12.10 3.25 7.97
N ALA A 225 -10.83 3.67 8.07
CA ALA A 225 -10.37 4.51 9.18
C ALA A 225 -11.08 5.86 9.19
N MET A 226 -11.09 6.54 8.04
CA MET A 226 -11.69 7.87 7.91
C MET A 226 -13.21 7.85 8.07
N ASP A 227 -13.90 6.84 7.52
CA ASP A 227 -15.35 6.69 7.66
C ASP A 227 -15.75 6.42 9.11
N ASN A 228 -15.04 5.51 9.80
CA ASN A 228 -15.29 5.25 11.21
C ASN A 228 -15.08 6.51 12.07
N TYR A 229 -14.09 7.33 11.75
CA TYR A 229 -13.83 8.57 12.46
C TYR A 229 -14.89 9.65 12.19
N MET A 230 -15.27 9.83 10.93
CA MET A 230 -16.19 10.90 10.51
C MET A 230 -17.66 10.57 10.83
N PHE A 231 -18.05 9.31 10.72
CA PHE A 231 -19.46 8.89 10.80
C PHE A 231 -19.75 7.94 11.97
N GLY A 232 -18.73 7.59 12.76
CA GLY A 232 -18.81 6.59 13.81
C GLY A 232 -18.72 5.17 13.27
N THR A 233 -18.40 4.20 14.16
CA THR A 233 -18.36 2.79 13.79
C THR A 233 -19.77 2.29 13.45
N VAL A 234 -20.00 1.93 12.19
CA VAL A 234 -21.20 1.17 11.82
C VAL A 234 -21.07 -0.22 12.44
N SER A 235 -21.82 -0.48 13.50
CA SER A 235 -21.94 -1.83 14.05
C SER A 235 -22.55 -2.71 12.96
N GLY A 236 -21.79 -3.70 12.46
CA GLY A 236 -22.24 -4.63 11.43
C GLY A 236 -23.49 -5.40 11.87
N GLY A 237 -24.65 -4.83 11.60
CA GLY A 237 -25.96 -5.42 11.83
C GLY A 237 -26.42 -6.15 10.58
N GLN A 238 -26.40 -7.48 10.66
CA GLN A 238 -27.16 -8.45 9.86
C GLN A 238 -26.92 -8.48 8.35
N SER A 239 -26.23 -9.55 7.94
CA SER A 239 -26.29 -10.15 6.61
C SER A 239 -27.73 -10.32 6.14
N THR A 240 -28.24 -9.40 5.33
CA THR A 240 -29.34 -9.67 4.41
C THR A 240 -28.75 -10.35 3.18
N THR A 241 -28.82 -11.68 3.21
CA THR A 241 -28.59 -12.53 2.06
C THR A 241 -29.62 -12.19 0.98
N THR A 242 -29.27 -11.33 0.03
CA THR A 242 -29.99 -11.24 -1.25
C THR A 242 -29.39 -12.29 -2.18
N SER A 243 -30.02 -13.46 -2.17
CA SER A 243 -29.83 -14.51 -3.16
C SER A 243 -30.08 -13.95 -4.56
N PHE A 244 -29.02 -13.87 -5.36
CA PHE A 244 -29.11 -13.70 -6.81
C PHE A 244 -29.80 -14.93 -7.40
N VAL A 245 -31.06 -14.76 -7.81
CA VAL A 245 -31.79 -15.70 -8.66
C VAL A 245 -31.54 -15.29 -10.11
N SER A 246 -30.98 -16.20 -10.90
CA SER A 246 -30.79 -16.02 -12.35
C SER A 246 -32.13 -15.82 -13.06
N PRO A 247 -32.24 -14.90 -14.05
CA PRO A 247 -33.47 -14.72 -14.80
C PRO A 247 -33.57 -15.79 -15.89
N GLY A 248 -34.59 -16.65 -15.78
CA GLY A 248 -35.03 -17.55 -16.83
C GLY A 248 -36.55 -17.57 -16.89
N ASP A 249 -37.07 -17.15 -18.04
CA ASP A 249 -38.32 -17.58 -18.67
C ASP A 249 -39.63 -17.61 -17.84
N GLN A 250 -40.53 -16.64 -18.07
CA GLN A 250 -41.82 -16.85 -18.80
C GLN A 250 -42.85 -15.71 -18.60
N SER A 251 -43.39 -15.28 -19.75
CA SER A 251 -44.77 -14.88 -20.09
C SER A 251 -45.68 -14.08 -19.13
N ASN A 252 -46.20 -12.96 -19.67
CA ASN A 252 -47.61 -12.52 -19.76
C ASN A 252 -48.59 -12.82 -18.60
N ASP A 253 -49.10 -11.78 -17.93
CA ASP A 253 -50.44 -11.18 -18.17
C ASP A 253 -50.84 -10.23 -17.02
N ASP A 254 -51.33 -9.05 -17.41
CA ASP A 254 -52.39 -8.19 -16.88
C ASP A 254 -52.55 -7.87 -15.37
N ASP A 255 -52.45 -6.57 -15.08
CA ASP A 255 -53.55 -5.68 -14.64
C ASP A 255 -53.40 -4.89 -13.32
N ASP A 256 -53.79 -3.62 -13.48
CA ASP A 256 -54.31 -2.59 -12.56
C ASP A 256 -53.50 -2.03 -11.37
N GLY A 257 -53.12 -0.75 -11.54
CA GLY A 257 -53.70 0.33 -10.73
C GLY A 257 -52.84 1.00 -9.63
N GLY A 258 -52.46 2.26 -9.86
CA GLY A 258 -52.55 3.29 -8.81
C GLY A 258 -51.28 3.99 -8.29
N VAL A 259 -50.80 5.00 -9.05
CA VAL A 259 -50.28 6.35 -8.68
C VAL A 259 -49.86 6.59 -7.20
N THR A 260 -48.65 7.01 -6.84
CA THR A 260 -48.03 8.35 -6.99
C THR A 260 -46.70 8.36 -6.22
N GLY A 261 -45.65 9.02 -6.73
CA GLY A 261 -44.44 9.33 -5.92
C GLY A 261 -43.12 9.21 -6.67
N GLN A 262 -42.93 10.10 -7.63
CA GLN A 262 -41.84 10.19 -8.60
C GLN A 262 -40.60 10.92 -8.02
N GLU A 263 -39.41 10.36 -8.32
CA GLU A 263 -38.11 11.04 -8.56
C GLU A 263 -37.33 11.64 -7.35
N ASP A 264 -36.01 11.52 -7.18
CA ASP A 264 -34.91 11.28 -8.11
C ASP A 264 -33.73 10.53 -7.46
N LEU A 265 -33.21 9.56 -8.22
CA LEU A 265 -32.00 8.79 -7.98
C LEU A 265 -30.95 9.24 -9.02
N HIS A 266 -30.26 10.36 -8.81
CA HIS A 266 -29.13 10.74 -9.68
C HIS A 266 -28.14 11.67 -8.97
N PHE A 267 -26.99 11.13 -8.55
CA PHE A 267 -25.71 11.84 -8.59
C PHE A 267 -24.60 10.84 -8.95
N LEU A 268 -24.60 10.45 -10.22
CA LEU A 268 -23.37 10.07 -10.92
C LEU A 268 -22.69 11.39 -11.33
N ALA A 269 -21.58 11.74 -10.69
CA ALA A 269 -20.73 12.81 -11.21
C ALA A 269 -19.76 12.23 -12.27
N PRO A 270 -19.48 12.97 -13.35
CA PRO A 270 -18.98 12.41 -14.60
C PRO A 270 -17.47 12.10 -14.56
N ARG A 271 -17.08 10.96 -15.12
CA ARG A 271 -15.72 10.72 -15.63
C ARG A 271 -15.63 11.36 -17.01
N ASP A 272 -15.06 12.55 -17.09
CA ASP A 272 -14.62 13.14 -18.35
C ASP A 272 -13.09 13.27 -18.36
N GLY A 273 -12.49 12.75 -19.44
CA GLY A 273 -11.21 13.25 -19.96
C GLY A 273 -9.95 12.43 -19.67
N MET A 274 -9.85 11.24 -20.27
CA MET A 274 -8.53 10.74 -20.68
C MET A 274 -7.85 11.79 -21.58
N ARG A 275 -6.67 12.27 -21.17
CA ARG A 275 -5.63 12.71 -22.09
C ARG A 275 -4.30 12.12 -21.65
N PHE A 276 -3.88 11.08 -22.36
CA PHE A 276 -2.49 10.73 -22.52
C PHE A 276 -1.76 11.93 -23.13
N LEU A 277 -0.74 12.41 -22.44
CA LEU A 277 0.37 13.12 -23.07
C LEU A 277 1.67 12.58 -22.48
N LEU A 278 2.27 11.70 -23.28
CA LEU A 278 3.72 11.53 -23.38
C LEU A 278 4.30 12.88 -23.83
N ASP A 279 5.32 13.37 -23.11
CA ASP A 279 6.58 13.91 -23.65
C ASP A 279 7.26 14.87 -22.65
N TYR A 280 8.59 14.70 -22.57
CA TYR A 280 9.63 15.39 -21.79
C TYR A 280 9.88 14.95 -20.34
#